data_AF-A0A0S2DJP3-F1
#
_entry.id   AF-A0A0S2DJP3-F1
#
_cell.length_a   1.000
_cell.length_b   1.000
_cell.length_c   1.000
_cell.angle_alpha   90.00
_cell.angle_beta   90.00
_cell.angle_gamma   90.00
#
_symmetry.space_group_name_H-M   'P 1'
#
loop_
_entity.id
_entity.type
_entity.pdbx_description
1 polymer ?
#
loop_
_entity_poly.entity_id
_entity_poly.type
_entity_poly.pdbx_seq_one_letter_code
_entity_poly.pdbx_strand_id
1 'polypeptide(L)'
;MSNYWPEQNFDIGKFHLQLHPYLAPPENVFDPNAALQYGADFKARFARAAPQTEEIGLLQLIFPQTAVFPATQVRAWNVDKRAPTPALTPMRNCLYSEPGAVIGTHSQYYAGQPTRYLSPTECWLIDTPREFNNRFDQGHFTGDTTTKFATYVVNTATGKVFDQGMVWGYHVVQNSKNLTEFEPVIVAPKQSRLSQSNEHLDAIARFLNLTRDQVKSYIA
;
A
#
# COMPACT_ATOMS: atom_id res chain seq x y z
N MET A 1 -15.64 10.38 18.47
CA MET A 1 -14.74 9.25 18.80
C MET A 1 -13.81 9.06 17.61
N SER A 2 -12.56 8.65 17.82
CA SER A 2 -11.63 8.40 16.71
C SER A 2 -11.96 7.04 16.08
N ASN A 3 -12.06 6.98 14.75
CA ASN A 3 -12.30 5.74 13.98
C ASN A 3 -11.01 4.91 13.82
N TYR A 4 -9.91 5.33 14.46
CA TYR A 4 -8.66 4.60 14.44
C TYR A 4 -8.61 3.55 15.54
N TRP A 5 -8.10 2.39 15.16
CA TRP A 5 -7.80 1.28 16.05
C TRP A 5 -6.39 1.43 16.65
N PRO A 6 -6.05 0.65 17.69
CA PRO A 6 -4.71 0.64 18.25
C PRO A 6 -3.63 0.44 17.19
N GLU A 7 -2.51 1.15 17.36
CA GLU A 7 -1.33 1.03 16.50
C GLU A 7 -0.81 -0.41 16.50
N GLN A 8 -0.34 -0.86 15.35
CA GLN A 8 0.36 -2.12 15.19
C GLN A 8 1.71 -1.88 14.53
N ASN A 9 2.74 -2.55 15.02
CA ASN A 9 4.11 -2.44 14.51
C ASN A 9 4.61 -3.83 14.13
N PHE A 10 5.26 -3.92 12.97
CA PHE A 10 5.80 -5.17 12.45
C PHE A 10 7.21 -4.98 11.90
N ASP A 11 8.09 -5.93 12.21
CA ASP A 11 9.44 -6.01 11.65
C ASP A 11 9.58 -7.28 10.81
N ILE A 12 10.08 -7.14 9.58
CA ILE A 12 10.30 -8.28 8.68
C ILE A 12 11.56 -8.07 7.84
N GLY A 13 12.61 -8.82 8.19
CA GLY A 13 13.93 -8.63 7.59
C GLY A 13 14.45 -7.22 7.84
N LYS A 14 14.55 -6.41 6.77
CA LYS A 14 15.01 -5.02 6.81
C LYS A 14 13.87 -3.99 6.77
N PHE A 15 12.63 -4.46 6.72
CA PHE A 15 11.45 -3.62 6.67
C PHE A 15 10.84 -3.45 8.07
N HIS A 16 10.32 -2.26 8.31
CA HIS A 16 9.50 -1.92 9.45
C HIS A 16 8.18 -1.29 8.96
N LEU A 17 7.05 -1.76 9.48
CA LEU A 17 5.72 -1.25 9.19
C LEU A 17 5.07 -0.75 10.47
N GLN A 18 4.85 0.55 10.57
CA GLN A 18 4.00 1.20 11.57
C GLN A 18 2.63 1.43 10.96
N LEU A 19 1.56 0.95 11.61
CA LEU A 19 0.20 0.91 11.07
C LEU A 19 -0.82 1.44 12.08
N HIS A 20 -1.67 2.36 11.64
CA HIS A 20 -2.86 2.84 12.34
C HIS A 20 -4.10 2.42 11.55
N PRO A 21 -4.74 1.28 11.88
CA PRO A 21 -5.92 0.83 11.15
C PRO A 21 -7.08 1.82 11.34
N TYR A 22 -7.87 1.99 10.29
CA TYR A 22 -9.01 2.90 10.27
C TYR A 22 -10.28 2.13 9.90
N LEU A 23 -11.34 2.31 10.69
CA LEU A 23 -12.64 1.70 10.43
C LEU A 23 -13.76 2.61 10.90
N ALA A 24 -14.60 3.03 9.97
CA ALA A 24 -15.83 3.77 10.23
C ALA A 24 -17.03 2.93 9.75
N PRO A 25 -17.67 2.16 10.63
CA PRO A 25 -18.89 1.45 10.29
C PRO A 25 -20.06 2.43 10.09
N PRO A 26 -21.07 2.09 9.27
CA PRO A 26 -22.25 2.92 9.15
C PRO A 26 -23.04 2.93 10.47
N GLU A 27 -23.69 4.05 10.77
CA GLU A 27 -24.57 4.17 11.96
C GLU A 27 -25.76 3.21 11.88
N ASN A 28 -26.24 2.92 10.67
CA ASN A 28 -27.34 2.00 10.41
C ASN A 28 -27.02 1.10 9.21
N VAL A 29 -26.76 -0.18 9.47
CA VAL A 29 -26.45 -1.20 8.43
C VAL A 29 -27.66 -1.57 7.57
N PHE A 30 -28.87 -1.17 7.95
CA PHE A 30 -30.10 -1.39 7.19
C PHE A 30 -30.46 -0.21 6.27
N ASP A 31 -29.71 0.90 6.35
CA ASP A 31 -29.91 2.03 5.44
C ASP A 31 -29.52 1.63 4.01
N PRO A 32 -30.32 1.95 2.97
CA PRO A 32 -29.95 1.66 1.57
C PRO A 32 -28.65 2.34 1.13
N ASN A 33 -28.21 3.38 1.83
CA ASN A 33 -26.94 4.08 1.61
C ASN A 33 -25.88 3.72 2.67
N ALA A 34 -26.12 2.70 3.50
CA ALA A 34 -25.16 2.22 4.47
C ALA A 34 -23.84 1.91 3.79
N ALA A 35 -22.76 2.39 4.40
CA ALA A 35 -21.45 2.14 3.86
C ALA A 35 -20.38 2.05 4.93
N LEU A 36 -19.48 1.12 4.68
CA LEU A 36 -18.29 0.88 5.47
C LEU A 36 -17.13 1.64 4.85
N GLN A 37 -16.54 2.57 5.61
CA GLN A 37 -15.25 3.13 5.26
C GLN A 37 -14.17 2.42 6.06
N TYR A 38 -13.12 1.97 5.39
CA TYR A 38 -12.05 1.20 6.01
C TYR A 38 -10.72 1.52 5.35
N GLY A 39 -9.62 1.24 6.04
CA GLY A 39 -8.30 1.46 5.52
C GLY A 39 -7.25 1.44 6.62
N ALA A 40 -6.15 2.13 6.38
CA ALA A 40 -5.16 2.39 7.40
C ALA A 40 -4.31 3.60 7.04
N ASP A 41 -3.68 4.20 8.03
CA ASP A 41 -2.51 5.06 7.82
C ASP A 41 -1.28 4.26 8.19
N PHE A 42 -0.26 4.26 7.34
CA PHE A 42 0.95 3.51 7.64
C PHE A 42 2.22 4.18 7.14
N LYS A 43 3.31 3.87 7.84
CA LYS A 43 4.67 4.19 7.43
C LYS A 43 5.45 2.90 7.22
N ALA A 44 5.87 2.66 5.98
CA ALA A 44 6.76 1.56 5.64
C ALA A 44 8.19 2.10 5.51
N ARG A 45 9.13 1.50 6.25
CA ARG A 45 10.55 1.88 6.27
C ARG A 45 11.40 0.69 5.87
N PHE A 46 12.50 0.95 5.17
CA PHE A 46 13.57 0.00 4.92
C PHE A 46 14.90 0.59 5.36
N ALA A 47 15.72 -0.21 6.05
CA ALA A 47 17.04 0.20 6.47
C ALA A 47 18.13 -0.83 6.10
N ARG A 48 19.33 -0.35 5.76
CA ARG A 48 20.52 -1.18 5.52
C ARG A 48 21.75 -0.56 6.18
N ALA A 49 22.69 -1.40 6.56
CA ALA A 49 23.91 -0.96 7.25
C ALA A 49 24.84 -0.14 6.33
N ALA A 50 25.47 0.87 6.90
CA ALA A 50 26.56 1.62 6.29
C ALA A 50 27.81 0.73 6.10
N PRO A 51 28.71 1.04 5.15
CA PRO A 51 28.68 2.17 4.23
C PRO A 51 27.78 1.94 3.02
N GLN A 52 27.00 2.95 2.62
CA GLN A 52 26.20 2.98 1.40
C GLN A 52 26.23 4.41 0.86
N THR A 53 26.42 4.58 -0.45
CA THR A 53 26.53 5.91 -1.08
C THR A 53 25.35 6.21 -2.00
N GLU A 54 24.71 5.18 -2.55
CA GLU A 54 23.61 5.32 -3.50
C GLU A 54 22.28 5.41 -2.76
N GLU A 55 21.48 6.42 -3.05
CA GLU A 55 20.13 6.55 -2.50
C GLU A 55 19.23 5.37 -2.90
N ILE A 56 18.34 5.01 -1.98
CA ILE A 56 17.28 4.03 -2.21
C ILE A 56 15.91 4.67 -1.96
N GLY A 57 14.89 4.06 -2.56
CA GLY A 57 13.49 4.42 -2.33
C GLY A 57 12.57 3.22 -2.38
N LEU A 58 11.32 3.44 -1.99
CA LEU A 58 10.31 2.39 -1.95
C LEU A 58 9.35 2.50 -3.14
N LEU A 59 9.15 1.35 -3.77
CA LEU A 59 8.08 1.05 -4.72
C LEU A 59 6.93 0.47 -3.90
N GLN A 60 5.70 0.91 -4.14
CA GLN A 60 4.52 0.29 -3.56
C GLN A 60 3.59 -0.22 -4.65
N LEU A 61 3.13 -1.46 -4.49
CA LEU A 61 2.03 -2.03 -5.24
C LEU A 61 0.83 -2.17 -4.31
N ILE A 62 -0.36 -2.04 -4.89
CA ILE A 62 -1.64 -2.20 -4.20
C ILE A 62 -2.54 -3.18 -4.97
N PHE A 63 -3.23 -4.05 -4.22
CA PHE A 63 -4.39 -4.82 -4.67
C PHE A 63 -5.64 -4.14 -4.06
N PRO A 64 -6.32 -3.25 -4.80
CA PRO A 64 -7.37 -2.41 -4.23
C PRO A 64 -8.76 -2.96 -4.49
N GLN A 65 -9.74 -2.47 -3.71
CA GLN A 65 -11.17 -2.78 -3.91
C GLN A 65 -11.91 -1.65 -4.64
N THR A 66 -11.32 -0.46 -4.72
CA THR A 66 -11.82 0.64 -5.57
C THR A 66 -10.76 1.17 -6.53
N ALA A 67 -11.19 1.89 -7.55
CA ALA A 67 -10.29 2.52 -8.51
C ALA A 67 -10.00 3.97 -8.08
N VAL A 68 -8.81 4.20 -7.51
CA VAL A 68 -8.37 5.53 -7.07
C VAL A 68 -7.85 6.38 -8.24
N PHE A 69 -7.25 5.75 -9.26
CA PHE A 69 -6.78 6.40 -10.48
C PHE A 69 -7.44 5.78 -11.72
N PRO A 70 -7.48 6.50 -12.86
CA PRO A 70 -8.04 5.95 -14.11
C PRO A 70 -7.39 4.65 -14.59
N ALA A 71 -6.11 4.43 -14.25
CA ALA A 71 -5.36 3.23 -14.63
C ALA A 71 -5.46 2.09 -13.59
N THR A 72 -6.08 2.32 -12.44
CA THR A 72 -6.18 1.33 -11.36
C THR A 72 -7.15 0.21 -11.74
N GLN A 73 -6.66 -1.03 -11.76
CA GLN A 73 -7.50 -2.21 -11.93
C GLN A 73 -7.94 -2.74 -10.56
N VAL A 74 -9.24 -2.70 -10.29
CA VAL A 74 -9.84 -3.27 -9.07
C VAL A 74 -9.58 -4.78 -9.02
N ARG A 75 -9.23 -5.31 -7.84
CA ARG A 75 -8.91 -6.73 -7.61
C ARG A 75 -7.77 -7.26 -8.48
N ALA A 76 -6.81 -6.39 -8.79
CA ALA A 76 -5.56 -6.75 -9.41
C ALA A 76 -4.43 -5.94 -8.76
N TRP A 77 -3.19 -6.45 -8.83
CA TRP A 77 -2.04 -5.67 -8.40
C TRP A 77 -1.80 -4.51 -9.36
N ASN A 78 -1.54 -3.33 -8.81
CA ASN A 78 -1.19 -2.10 -9.52
C ASN A 78 0.01 -1.44 -8.85
N VAL A 79 0.80 -0.68 -9.59
CA VAL A 79 1.71 0.29 -8.96
C VAL A 79 0.86 1.37 -8.31
N ASP A 80 1.09 1.63 -7.04
CA ASP A 80 0.31 2.58 -6.24
C ASP A 80 0.80 4.02 -6.50
N LYS A 81 0.53 4.47 -7.73
CA LYS A 81 0.93 5.77 -8.24
C LYS A 81 0.04 6.16 -9.42
N ARG A 82 -0.24 7.46 -9.54
CA ARG A 82 -1.11 8.00 -10.60
C ARG A 82 -0.57 7.74 -12.02
N ALA A 83 0.70 8.01 -12.25
CA ALA A 83 1.34 7.86 -13.55
C ALA A 83 2.87 7.70 -13.40
N PRO A 84 3.55 7.09 -14.39
CA PRO A 84 5.01 7.11 -14.46
C PRO A 84 5.51 8.56 -14.53
N THR A 85 6.57 8.90 -13.79
CA THR A 85 7.23 10.20 -13.91
C THR A 85 8.13 10.19 -15.17
N PRO A 86 7.83 10.93 -16.25
CA PRO A 86 8.65 10.89 -17.45
C PRO A 86 10.08 11.39 -17.16
N ALA A 87 11.08 10.83 -17.82
CA ALA A 87 12.52 11.17 -17.72
C ALA A 87 13.37 10.46 -16.63
N LEU A 88 12.84 9.50 -15.87
CA LEU A 88 13.69 8.65 -15.02
C LEU A 88 13.91 7.27 -15.63
N THR A 89 14.94 6.55 -15.16
CA THR A 89 15.12 5.13 -15.48
C THR A 89 13.84 4.36 -15.14
N PRO A 90 13.40 3.36 -15.93
CA PRO A 90 12.04 2.84 -15.87
C PRO A 90 11.53 2.50 -14.47
N MET A 91 12.31 1.78 -13.66
CA MET A 91 11.89 1.39 -12.30
C MET A 91 11.75 2.55 -11.32
N ARG A 92 12.47 3.66 -11.51
CA ARG A 92 12.29 4.87 -10.68
C ARG A 92 10.93 5.53 -10.93
N ASN A 93 10.32 5.31 -12.08
CA ASN A 93 9.00 5.86 -12.38
C ASN A 93 7.92 5.26 -11.47
N CYS A 94 8.18 4.07 -10.91
CA CYS A 94 7.33 3.39 -9.96
C CYS A 94 7.54 3.82 -8.49
N LEU A 95 8.50 4.70 -8.19
CA LEU A 95 8.70 5.20 -6.82
C LEU A 95 7.39 5.80 -6.30
N TYR A 96 6.96 5.36 -5.12
CA TYR A 96 5.71 5.80 -4.51
C TYR A 96 5.66 7.33 -4.39
N SER A 97 4.51 7.92 -4.73
CA SER A 97 4.23 9.35 -4.68
C SER A 97 5.14 10.24 -5.58
N GLU A 98 4.80 11.52 -5.65
CA GLU A 98 5.60 12.55 -6.33
C GLU A 98 6.57 13.24 -5.35
N PRO A 99 7.73 13.75 -5.82
CA PRO A 99 8.60 14.58 -4.98
C PRO A 99 7.84 15.77 -4.37
N GLY A 100 8.04 16.01 -3.07
CA GLY A 100 7.43 17.15 -2.36
C GLY A 100 5.97 16.97 -1.97
N ALA A 101 5.32 15.84 -2.33
CA ALA A 101 3.97 15.56 -1.88
C ALA A 101 3.93 15.31 -0.36
N VAL A 102 2.91 15.86 0.29
CA VAL A 102 2.67 15.77 1.74
C VAL A 102 1.34 15.09 2.04
N ILE A 103 1.24 14.48 3.22
CA ILE A 103 0.01 13.84 3.69
C ILE A 103 -1.03 14.91 4.06
N GLY A 104 -2.26 14.70 3.59
CA GLY A 104 -3.40 15.58 3.85
C GLY A 104 -3.90 15.52 5.30
N THR A 105 -4.83 16.41 5.62
CA THR A 105 -5.43 16.56 6.96
C THR A 105 -6.35 15.41 7.37
N HIS A 106 -6.69 14.51 6.44
CA HIS A 106 -7.48 13.32 6.73
C HIS A 106 -6.73 12.30 7.60
N SER A 107 -5.39 12.37 7.63
CA SER A 107 -4.57 11.55 8.53
C SER A 107 -4.33 12.25 9.85
N GLN A 108 -4.83 11.67 10.95
CA GLN A 108 -4.56 12.20 12.28
C GLN A 108 -3.07 12.13 12.66
N TYR A 109 -2.36 11.11 12.18
CA TYR A 109 -1.00 10.78 12.63
C TYR A 109 0.10 11.39 11.75
N TYR A 110 -0.17 11.55 10.45
CA TYR A 110 0.86 11.93 9.49
C TYR A 110 0.59 13.24 8.75
N ALA A 111 -0.52 13.95 9.00
CA ALA A 111 -0.83 15.21 8.33
C ALA A 111 0.38 16.19 8.32
N GLY A 112 0.67 16.76 7.15
CA GLY A 112 1.78 17.68 6.93
C GLY A 112 3.16 17.03 6.78
N GLN A 113 3.30 15.72 7.01
CA GLN A 113 4.55 14.99 6.78
C GLN A 113 4.76 14.71 5.29
N PRO A 114 6.00 14.58 4.80
CA PRO A 114 6.25 14.16 3.43
C PRO A 114 5.75 12.72 3.22
N THR A 115 5.25 12.43 2.02
CA THR A 115 4.79 11.09 1.62
C THR A 115 5.93 10.07 1.47
N ARG A 116 7.18 10.53 1.30
CA ARG A 116 8.35 9.67 1.18
C ARG A 116 9.65 10.35 1.59
N TYR A 117 10.65 9.53 1.89
CA TYR A 117 12.03 9.93 2.13
C TYR A 117 12.98 8.95 1.46
N LEU A 118 14.05 9.50 0.87
CA LEU A 118 15.09 8.78 0.16
C LEU A 118 16.42 9.08 0.84
N SER A 119 17.24 8.06 1.06
CA SER A 119 18.61 8.19 1.59
C SER A 119 19.39 6.91 1.31
N PRO A 120 20.74 6.92 1.37
CA PRO A 120 21.54 5.73 1.12
C PRO A 120 21.35 4.59 2.11
N THR A 121 21.07 4.88 3.38
CA THR A 121 20.97 3.86 4.45
C THR A 121 19.54 3.57 4.87
N GLU A 122 18.63 4.51 4.65
CA GLU A 122 17.24 4.41 5.04
C GLU A 122 16.33 5.09 4.04
N CYS A 123 15.22 4.45 3.71
CA CYS A 123 14.13 5.08 2.98
C CYS A 123 12.80 4.70 3.61
N TRP A 124 11.79 5.53 3.41
CA TRP A 124 10.44 5.23 3.87
C TRP A 124 9.39 5.89 2.99
N LEU A 125 8.17 5.38 3.06
CA LEU A 125 6.96 6.01 2.53
C LEU A 125 5.89 6.08 3.61
N ILE A 126 4.97 7.02 3.47
CA ILE A 126 3.74 7.10 4.24
C ILE A 126 2.59 7.07 3.26
N ASP A 127 1.63 6.20 3.51
CA ASP A 127 0.41 6.07 2.72
C ASP A 127 -0.80 6.01 3.65
N THR A 128 -1.93 6.50 3.15
CA THR A 128 -3.15 6.72 3.93
C THR A 128 -4.39 6.28 3.14
N PRO A 129 -4.42 5.03 2.63
CA PRO A 129 -5.51 4.54 1.80
C PRO A 129 -6.83 4.55 2.57
N ARG A 130 -7.89 4.94 1.86
CA ARG A 130 -9.27 4.85 2.34
C ARG A 130 -10.10 4.21 1.24
N GLU A 131 -10.74 3.11 1.60
CA GLU A 131 -11.65 2.36 0.76
C GLU A 131 -13.08 2.52 1.29
N PHE A 132 -14.06 2.34 0.42
CA PHE A 132 -15.47 2.45 0.74
C PHE A 132 -16.24 1.30 0.11
N ASN A 133 -17.15 0.69 0.87
CA ASN A 133 -17.99 -0.40 0.36
C ASN A 133 -19.40 -0.29 0.95
N ASN A 134 -20.40 -0.26 0.08
CA ASN A 134 -21.82 -0.11 0.42
C ASN A 134 -22.64 -1.39 0.21
N ARG A 135 -21.98 -2.55 0.10
CA ARG A 135 -22.65 -3.84 -0.11
C ARG A 135 -23.19 -4.39 1.22
N PHE A 136 -24.43 -4.01 1.52
CA PHE A 136 -25.21 -4.54 2.62
C PHE A 136 -26.45 -5.26 2.08
N ASP A 137 -26.74 -6.43 2.64
CA ASP A 137 -27.96 -7.19 2.39
C ASP A 137 -28.62 -7.51 3.73
N GLN A 138 -29.78 -6.91 3.99
CA GLN A 138 -30.52 -7.07 5.26
C GLN A 138 -29.65 -6.87 6.52
N GLY A 139 -28.79 -5.85 6.50
CA GLY A 139 -27.86 -5.55 7.59
C GLY A 139 -26.59 -6.40 7.60
N HIS A 140 -26.48 -7.43 6.78
CA HIS A 140 -25.25 -8.21 6.61
C HIS A 140 -24.35 -7.56 5.57
N PHE A 141 -23.08 -7.37 5.91
CA PHE A 141 -22.09 -6.89 4.97
C PHE A 141 -21.66 -8.02 4.02
N THR A 142 -21.78 -7.80 2.72
CA THR A 142 -21.48 -8.78 1.66
C THR A 142 -20.35 -8.32 0.73
N GLY A 143 -19.72 -7.18 1.06
CA GLY A 143 -18.60 -6.64 0.31
C GLY A 143 -17.29 -7.39 0.53
N ASP A 144 -16.42 -7.37 -0.49
CA ASP A 144 -15.02 -7.71 -0.31
C ASP A 144 -14.25 -6.46 0.13
N THR A 145 -13.45 -6.61 1.18
CA THR A 145 -12.63 -5.55 1.78
C THR A 145 -11.14 -5.88 1.74
N THR A 146 -10.76 -6.92 1.00
CA THR A 146 -9.39 -7.41 0.97
C THR A 146 -8.49 -6.43 0.23
N THR A 147 -7.73 -5.63 0.96
CA THR A 147 -6.72 -4.73 0.39
C THR A 147 -5.34 -5.26 0.76
N LYS A 148 -4.45 -5.34 -0.23
CA LYS A 148 -3.07 -5.83 -0.02
C LYS A 148 -2.06 -4.85 -0.59
N PHE A 149 -0.87 -4.87 0.01
CA PHE A 149 0.25 -4.05 -0.39
C PHE A 149 1.47 -4.92 -0.58
N ALA A 150 2.30 -4.55 -1.56
CA ALA A 150 3.63 -5.11 -1.73
C ALA A 150 4.63 -3.96 -1.83
N THR A 151 5.74 -4.05 -1.10
CA THR A 151 6.77 -3.00 -1.08
C THR A 151 8.11 -3.58 -1.47
N TYR A 152 8.80 -2.92 -2.40
CA TYR A 152 10.13 -3.28 -2.89
C TYR A 152 11.06 -2.07 -2.85
N VAL A 153 12.37 -2.33 -2.77
CA VAL A 153 13.39 -1.27 -2.74
C VAL A 153 13.97 -1.07 -4.14
N VAL A 154 14.04 0.17 -4.59
CA VAL A 154 14.76 0.55 -5.81
C VAL A 154 15.98 1.40 -5.45
N ASN A 155 17.12 1.08 -6.07
CA ASN A 155 18.29 1.93 -6.08
C ASN A 155 18.06 3.07 -7.07
N THR A 156 18.10 4.32 -6.60
CA THR A 156 17.75 5.47 -7.43
C THR A 156 18.86 5.86 -8.40
N ALA A 157 20.11 5.45 -8.14
CA ALA A 157 21.24 5.70 -9.04
C ALA A 157 21.21 4.73 -10.24
N THR A 158 21.02 3.43 -9.97
CA THR A 158 21.10 2.39 -11.01
C THR A 158 19.75 2.00 -11.61
N GLY A 159 18.64 2.35 -10.94
CA GLY A 159 17.30 1.87 -11.30
C GLY A 159 17.09 0.38 -11.04
N LYS A 160 18.03 -0.30 -10.36
CA LYS A 160 17.89 -1.71 -10.01
C LYS A 160 16.97 -1.89 -8.81
N VAL A 161 16.16 -2.94 -8.83
CA VAL A 161 15.23 -3.30 -7.76
C VAL A 161 15.77 -4.50 -7.01
N PHE A 162 15.74 -4.40 -5.69
CA PHE A 162 16.14 -5.47 -4.81
C PHE A 162 15.11 -6.59 -4.94
N ASP A 163 15.55 -7.83 -5.13
CA ASP A 163 14.61 -8.96 -5.23
C ASP A 163 13.75 -9.11 -3.96
N GLN A 164 14.26 -8.69 -2.79
CA GLN A 164 13.56 -8.77 -1.51
C GLN A 164 12.54 -7.63 -1.32
N GLY A 165 11.35 -8.00 -0.87
CA GLY A 165 10.29 -7.08 -0.46
C GLY A 165 9.45 -7.59 0.70
N MET A 166 8.33 -6.93 0.92
CA MET A 166 7.34 -7.25 1.95
C MET A 166 5.94 -7.22 1.34
N VAL A 167 5.07 -8.17 1.73
CA VAL A 167 3.64 -8.17 1.38
C VAL A 167 2.82 -8.22 2.67
N TRP A 168 1.76 -7.41 2.74
CA TRP A 168 0.83 -7.37 3.86
C TRP A 168 -0.56 -6.94 3.36
N GLY A 169 -1.55 -6.88 4.25
CA GLY A 169 -2.86 -6.36 3.89
C GLY A 169 -3.83 -6.31 5.05
N TYR A 170 -5.08 -5.97 4.75
CA TYR A 170 -6.17 -5.96 5.70
C TYR A 170 -7.49 -6.37 5.04
N HIS A 171 -8.45 -6.75 5.87
CA HIS A 171 -9.85 -6.87 5.51
C HIS A 171 -10.70 -6.56 6.75
N VAL A 172 -12.01 -6.44 6.60
CA VAL A 172 -12.93 -6.20 7.71
C VAL A 172 -13.84 -7.43 7.85
N VAL A 173 -14.10 -7.81 9.10
CA VAL A 173 -15.10 -8.83 9.44
C VAL A 173 -16.24 -8.16 10.20
N GLN A 174 -17.47 -8.56 9.88
CA GLN A 174 -18.66 -8.17 10.64
C GLN A 174 -18.94 -9.23 11.71
N ASN A 175 -19.29 -8.81 12.92
CA ASN A 175 -19.72 -9.72 13.97
C ASN A 175 -21.06 -10.36 13.59
N SER A 176 -21.10 -11.69 13.53
CA SER A 176 -22.32 -12.45 13.16
C SER A 176 -23.45 -12.38 14.18
N LYS A 177 -23.15 -12.00 15.43
CA LYS A 177 -24.14 -11.83 16.51
C LYS A 177 -24.60 -10.39 16.67
N ASN A 178 -23.77 -9.43 16.27
CA ASN A 178 -24.09 -8.01 16.32
C ASN A 178 -23.74 -7.32 14.99
N LEU A 179 -24.76 -7.09 14.16
CA LEU A 179 -24.58 -6.60 12.80
C LEU A 179 -23.97 -5.19 12.72
N THR A 180 -23.99 -4.39 13.79
CA THR A 180 -23.36 -3.07 13.80
C THR A 180 -21.89 -3.10 14.22
N GLU A 181 -21.35 -4.25 14.61
CA GLU A 181 -19.96 -4.40 15.04
C GLU A 181 -19.08 -4.92 13.90
N PHE A 182 -17.97 -4.22 13.66
CA PHE A 182 -16.99 -4.53 12.63
C PHE A 182 -15.59 -4.48 13.24
N GLU A 183 -14.72 -5.37 12.76
CA GLU A 183 -13.33 -5.45 13.21
C GLU A 183 -12.38 -5.46 12.00
N PRO A 184 -11.32 -4.63 12.00
CA PRO A 184 -10.29 -4.71 10.99
C PRO A 184 -9.34 -5.87 11.33
N VAL A 185 -9.20 -6.80 10.39
CA VAL A 185 -8.24 -7.90 10.47
C VAL A 185 -7.00 -7.52 9.68
N ILE A 186 -5.89 -7.31 10.38
CA ILE A 186 -4.59 -7.04 9.78
C ILE A 186 -3.90 -8.36 9.47
N VAL A 187 -3.52 -8.55 8.22
CA VAL A 187 -2.69 -9.69 7.78
C VAL A 187 -1.23 -9.29 7.97
N ALA A 188 -0.59 -9.90 8.96
CA ALA A 188 0.80 -9.62 9.31
C ALA A 188 1.74 -9.73 8.09
N PRO A 189 2.75 -8.84 7.99
CA PRO A 189 3.64 -8.83 6.84
C PRO A 189 4.46 -10.11 6.67
N LYS A 190 4.71 -10.48 5.41
CA LYS A 190 5.55 -11.61 5.01
C LYS A 190 6.63 -11.14 4.04
N GLN A 191 7.78 -11.81 4.05
CA GLN A 191 8.80 -11.59 3.03
C GLN A 191 8.27 -11.97 1.65
N SER A 192 8.67 -11.21 0.64
CA SER A 192 8.34 -11.47 -0.76
C SER A 192 9.62 -11.41 -1.61
N ARG A 193 9.62 -12.17 -2.71
CA ARG A 193 10.63 -12.06 -3.78
C ARG A 193 9.98 -11.58 -5.06
N LEU A 194 10.48 -10.49 -5.63
CA LEU A 194 9.92 -9.90 -6.84
C LEU A 194 10.07 -10.86 -8.03
N SER A 195 11.23 -11.51 -8.15
CA SER A 195 11.53 -12.50 -9.19
C SER A 195 10.57 -13.69 -9.20
N GLN A 196 9.93 -13.99 -8.06
CA GLN A 196 9.00 -15.10 -7.87
C GLN A 196 7.52 -14.67 -7.95
N SER A 197 7.25 -13.38 -8.10
CA SER A 197 5.91 -12.83 -8.03
C SER A 197 5.42 -12.34 -9.38
N ASN A 198 4.90 -13.25 -10.23
CA ASN A 198 4.45 -12.91 -11.58
C ASN A 198 3.42 -11.78 -11.60
N GLU A 199 2.45 -11.76 -10.67
CA GLU A 199 1.43 -10.72 -10.63
C GLU A 199 2.01 -9.33 -10.30
N HIS A 200 3.03 -9.27 -9.44
CA HIS A 200 3.74 -8.02 -9.12
C HIS A 200 4.55 -7.52 -10.32
N LEU A 201 5.24 -8.43 -11.00
CA LEU A 201 5.98 -8.10 -12.22
C LEU A 201 5.04 -7.61 -13.32
N ASP A 202 3.86 -8.21 -13.46
CA ASP A 202 2.85 -7.81 -14.44
C ASP A 202 2.25 -6.44 -14.15
N ALA A 203 2.00 -6.14 -12.87
CA ALA A 203 1.55 -4.81 -12.45
C ALA A 203 2.56 -3.72 -12.83
N ILE A 204 3.85 -3.98 -12.57
CA ILE A 204 4.95 -3.07 -12.91
C ILE A 204 5.10 -2.94 -14.44
N ALA A 205 5.10 -4.08 -15.15
CA ALA A 205 5.24 -4.13 -16.59
C ALA A 205 4.13 -3.32 -17.28
N ARG A 206 2.88 -3.52 -16.86
CA ARG A 206 1.73 -2.76 -17.33
C ARG A 206 1.87 -1.26 -17.06
N PHE A 207 2.24 -0.89 -15.84
CA PHE A 207 2.40 0.52 -15.45
C PHE A 207 3.49 1.23 -16.26
N LEU A 208 4.60 0.55 -16.54
CA LEU A 208 5.73 1.09 -17.28
C LEU A 208 5.64 0.92 -18.80
N ASN A 209 4.61 0.24 -19.31
CA ASN A 209 4.51 -0.20 -20.69
C ASN A 209 5.75 -1.00 -21.15
N LEU A 210 6.18 -1.95 -20.33
CA LEU A 210 7.28 -2.89 -20.58
C LEU A 210 6.77 -4.34 -20.62
N THR A 211 7.61 -5.25 -21.09
CA THR A 211 7.41 -6.69 -20.91
C THR A 211 7.86 -7.14 -19.52
N ARG A 212 7.33 -8.29 -19.07
CA ARG A 212 7.76 -8.92 -17.81
C ARG A 212 9.26 -9.19 -17.76
N ASP A 213 9.84 -9.67 -18.86
CA ASP A 213 11.27 -10.00 -18.93
C ASP A 213 12.15 -8.75 -18.87
N GLN A 214 11.70 -7.64 -19.49
CA GLN A 214 12.34 -6.34 -19.30
C GLN A 214 12.31 -5.92 -17.83
N VAL A 215 11.18 -6.05 -17.13
CA VAL A 215 11.10 -5.76 -15.68
C VAL A 215 12.06 -6.64 -14.88
N LYS A 216 12.11 -7.95 -15.16
CA LYS A 216 13.04 -8.89 -14.51
C LYS A 216 14.51 -8.50 -14.71
N SER A 217 14.87 -7.92 -15.86
CA SER A 217 16.23 -7.45 -16.12
C SER A 217 16.68 -6.32 -15.19
N TYR A 218 15.76 -5.64 -14.50
CA TYR A 218 16.07 -4.62 -13.49
C TYR A 218 16.23 -5.18 -12.07
N ILE A 219 15.98 -6.47 -11.84
CA ILE A 219 16.20 -7.08 -10.53
C ILE A 219 17.72 -7.25 -10.31
N ALA A 220 18.19 -6.86 -9.13
CA ALA A 220 19.57 -7.03 -8.67
C ALA A 220 19.80 -8.39 -8.03
#